data_AF-Q741D0-F1
#
_entry.id   AF-Q741D0-F1
#
_cell.length_a   1.000
_cell.length_b   1.000
_cell.length_c   1.000
_cell.angle_alpha   90.00
_cell.angle_beta   90.00
_cell.angle_gamma   90.00
#
_symmetry.space_group_name_H-M   'P 1'
#
loop_
_entity.id
_entity.type
_entity.pdbx_description
1 polymer ?
#
loop_
_entity_poly.entity_id
_entity_poly.type
_entity_poly.pdbx_seq_one_letter_code
_entity_poly.pdbx_strand_id
1 'polypeptide(L)'
;MDVAGLSPERRARSSAPHRTAGTPDRRGRRPATKPDAVPITQPHTVPDTADQQQADYFMRLLTGRRGLIDQRLDGYRQKIAKAEAKGDADAVAGLRRLTRIAEQDRQAVDGLIDKLRRRFARRA
;
A
#
# COMPACT_ATOMS: atom_id res chain seq x y z
N MET A 1 7.62 -22.91 -40.90
CA MET A 1 7.25 -21.59 -41.42
C MET A 1 5.76 -21.45 -41.20
N ASP A 2 5.37 -20.61 -40.25
CA ASP A 2 4.00 -20.16 -40.05
C ASP A 2 4.08 -18.66 -39.77
N VAL A 3 3.21 -17.90 -40.44
CA VAL A 3 3.30 -16.46 -40.66
C VAL A 3 2.05 -15.81 -40.06
N ALA A 4 2.25 -14.66 -39.39
CA ALA A 4 1.25 -13.67 -38.98
C ALA A 4 0.23 -14.10 -37.88
N GLY A 5 -0.31 -13.21 -37.06
CA GLY A 5 -0.29 -11.75 -37.06
C GLY A 5 -0.56 -11.21 -35.65
N LEU A 6 0.12 -10.13 -35.26
CA LEU A 6 -0.34 -8.74 -35.39
C LEU A 6 -1.29 -8.31 -34.26
N SER A 7 -0.70 -7.52 -33.35
CA SER A 7 -1.43 -6.52 -32.56
C SER A 7 -2.24 -5.59 -33.47
N PRO A 8 -3.41 -5.13 -33.01
CA PRO A 8 -3.93 -3.83 -33.38
C PRO A 8 -3.93 -2.88 -32.18
N GLU A 9 -2.99 -1.93 -32.22
CA GLU A 9 -3.27 -0.58 -31.71
C GLU A 9 -4.39 0.06 -32.54
N ARG A 10 -5.38 0.67 -31.89
CA ARG A 10 -6.20 1.81 -32.37
C ARG A 10 -7.24 2.12 -31.29
N ARG A 11 -7.54 3.36 -30.91
CA ARG A 11 -7.03 4.69 -31.29
C ARG A 11 -7.68 5.67 -30.31
N ALA A 12 -6.92 6.65 -29.87
CA ALA A 12 -7.46 7.92 -29.40
C ALA A 12 -8.36 8.60 -30.45
N ARG A 13 -9.35 9.37 -29.97
CA ARG A 13 -10.06 10.52 -30.57
C ARG A 13 -11.36 10.72 -29.76
N SER A 14 -11.91 11.89 -29.48
CA SER A 14 -11.52 13.29 -29.60
C SER A 14 -12.72 14.08 -29.03
N SER A 15 -12.44 15.06 -28.17
CA SER A 15 -13.13 16.37 -28.01
C SER A 15 -14.54 16.63 -28.64
N ALA A 16 -15.52 16.96 -27.75
CA ALA A 16 -16.49 18.09 -27.74
C ALA A 16 -17.41 18.35 -28.99
N PRO A 17 -18.50 19.18 -28.95
CA PRO A 17 -18.93 20.18 -27.94
C PRO A 17 -20.46 20.32 -27.62
N HIS A 18 -20.75 21.17 -26.62
CA HIS A 18 -21.93 22.02 -26.33
C HIS A 18 -23.38 21.65 -26.75
N ARG A 19 -24.32 21.72 -25.78
CA ARG A 19 -25.50 22.61 -25.89
C ARG A 19 -26.15 22.94 -24.54
N THR A 20 -26.76 24.11 -24.54
CA THR A 20 -27.13 25.02 -23.45
C THR A 20 -28.58 24.91 -22.96
N ALA A 21 -28.77 25.36 -21.71
CA ALA A 21 -29.87 26.17 -21.18
C ALA A 21 -31.30 25.59 -21.09
N GLY A 22 -31.73 25.40 -19.85
CA GLY A 22 -33.13 25.45 -19.43
C GLY A 22 -33.19 26.01 -18.00
N THR A 23 -33.71 27.22 -17.86
CA THR A 23 -34.03 27.86 -16.57
C THR A 23 -35.08 27.07 -15.79
N PRO A 24 -35.11 27.21 -14.46
CA PRO A 24 -36.39 27.55 -13.86
C PRO A 24 -36.28 28.70 -12.86
N ASP A 25 -36.95 29.80 -13.19
CA ASP A 25 -37.48 30.72 -12.19
C ASP A 25 -38.74 30.07 -11.58
N ARG A 26 -38.71 29.84 -10.27
CA ARG A 26 -39.93 29.85 -9.45
C ARG A 26 -39.56 30.25 -8.03
N ARG A 27 -39.54 31.57 -7.85
CA ARG A 27 -39.56 32.24 -6.56
C ARG A 27 -40.81 31.82 -5.77
N GLY A 28 -40.63 31.04 -4.70
CA GLY A 28 -41.67 30.65 -3.76
C GLY A 28 -41.11 30.55 -2.34
N ARG A 29 -41.11 31.69 -1.63
CA ARG A 29 -40.97 31.81 -0.16
C ARG A 29 -42.04 30.91 0.50
N ARG A 30 -41.77 30.09 1.54
CA ARG A 30 -41.63 30.43 2.99
C ARG A 30 -41.56 29.12 3.84
N PRO A 31 -41.41 29.13 5.19
CA PRO A 31 -40.34 28.44 5.93
C PRO A 31 -40.79 27.26 6.83
N ALA A 32 -39.82 26.71 7.59
CA ALA A 32 -39.90 25.69 8.66
C ALA A 32 -39.95 24.24 8.13
N THR A 33 -39.11 23.31 8.58
CA THR A 33 -38.61 23.06 9.94
C THR A 33 -37.11 22.72 9.92
N LYS A 34 -36.38 23.18 10.94
CA LYS A 34 -35.07 22.58 11.27
C LYS A 34 -35.33 21.10 11.57
N PRO A 35 -34.68 20.13 10.91
CA PRO A 35 -34.59 18.82 11.54
C PRO A 35 -33.75 19.06 12.79
N ASP A 36 -34.33 18.79 13.95
CA ASP A 36 -33.56 18.63 15.18
C ASP A 36 -32.44 17.65 14.83
N ALA A 37 -31.23 18.20 14.74
CA ALA A 37 -30.02 17.43 14.68
C ALA A 37 -29.93 16.77 16.06
N VAL A 38 -30.59 15.62 16.19
CA VAL A 38 -30.30 14.67 17.25
C VAL A 38 -28.79 14.49 17.17
N PRO A 39 -28.02 14.83 18.22
CA PRO A 39 -26.63 14.45 18.24
C PRO A 39 -26.66 12.94 18.30
N ILE A 40 -26.48 12.30 17.14
CA ILE A 40 -26.09 10.91 17.09
C ILE A 40 -24.70 10.95 17.72
N THR A 41 -24.65 10.76 19.03
CA THR A 41 -23.47 10.32 19.74
C THR A 41 -23.16 8.95 19.14
N GLN A 42 -22.51 8.95 17.97
CA GLN A 42 -21.98 7.75 17.39
C GLN A 42 -21.05 7.20 18.45
N PRO A 43 -21.24 5.97 18.93
CA PRO A 43 -20.28 5.36 19.83
C PRO A 43 -18.96 5.23 19.05
N HIS A 44 -18.07 6.19 19.24
CA HIS A 44 -16.72 6.21 18.66
C HIS A 44 -15.88 5.01 19.12
N THR A 45 -16.41 4.17 20.02
CA THR A 45 -15.73 3.05 20.66
C THR A 45 -15.64 1.78 19.81
N VAL A 46 -16.61 1.50 18.93
CA VAL A 46 -16.58 0.30 18.08
C VAL A 46 -15.56 0.40 16.92
N PRO A 47 -15.49 1.50 16.15
CA PRO A 47 -14.52 1.61 15.04
C PRO A 47 -13.07 1.68 15.54
N ASP A 48 -12.79 2.34 16.67
CA ASP A 48 -11.43 2.35 17.23
C ASP A 48 -10.98 0.96 17.70
N THR A 49 -11.90 0.10 18.16
CA THR A 49 -11.59 -1.29 18.52
C THR A 49 -11.27 -2.13 17.29
N ALA A 50 -12.02 -1.97 16.19
CA ALA A 50 -11.76 -2.68 14.93
C ALA A 50 -10.44 -2.23 14.29
N ASP A 51 -10.18 -0.92 14.24
CA ASP A 51 -8.91 -0.35 13.78
C ASP A 51 -7.73 -0.89 14.59
N GLN A 52 -7.87 -0.99 15.91
CA GLN A 52 -6.85 -1.54 16.81
C GLN A 52 -6.58 -3.03 16.54
N GLN A 53 -7.63 -3.85 16.41
CA GLN A 53 -7.48 -5.28 16.08
C GLN A 53 -6.80 -5.48 14.72
N GLN A 54 -7.15 -4.66 13.73
CA GLN A 54 -6.52 -4.68 12.42
C GLN A 54 -5.04 -4.28 12.51
N ALA A 55 -4.70 -3.27 13.31
CA ALA A 55 -3.32 -2.87 13.55
C ALA A 55 -2.50 -3.99 14.19
N ASP A 56 -3.06 -4.66 15.20
CA ASP A 56 -2.41 -5.79 15.88
C ASP A 56 -2.15 -6.96 14.93
N TYR A 57 -3.11 -7.26 14.05
CA TYR A 57 -2.92 -8.26 13.00
C TYR A 57 -1.75 -7.90 12.07
N PHE A 58 -1.72 -6.67 11.53
CA PHE A 58 -0.64 -6.25 10.65
C PHE A 58 0.72 -6.19 11.37
N MET A 59 0.75 -5.83 12.64
CA MET A 59 1.96 -5.84 13.45
C MET A 59 2.55 -7.25 13.56
N ARG A 60 1.72 -8.27 13.82
CA ARG A 60 2.16 -9.67 13.84
C ARG A 60 2.68 -10.12 12.47
N LEU A 61 1.93 -9.81 11.41
CA LEU A 61 2.32 -10.17 10.03
C LEU A 61 3.64 -9.53 9.61
N LEU A 62 3.81 -8.23 9.84
CA LEU A 62 5.01 -7.49 9.45
C LEU A 62 6.22 -7.93 10.28
N THR A 63 6.04 -8.20 11.57
CA THR A 63 7.11 -8.73 12.44
C THR A 63 7.56 -10.11 11.96
N GLY A 64 6.61 -10.99 11.59
CA GLY A 64 6.93 -12.28 10.98
C GLY A 64 7.68 -12.14 9.65
N ARG A 65 7.21 -11.25 8.76
CA ARG A 65 7.88 -10.97 7.49
C ARG A 65 9.30 -10.43 7.68
N ARG A 66 9.51 -9.54 8.66
CA ARG A 66 10.83 -9.02 9.01
C ARG A 66 11.78 -10.16 9.39
N GLY A 67 11.33 -11.09 10.23
CA GLY A 67 12.10 -12.27 10.61
C GLY A 67 12.48 -13.17 9.43
N LEU A 68 11.57 -13.38 8.48
CA LEU A 68 11.87 -14.13 7.24
C LEU A 68 12.92 -13.43 6.37
N ILE A 69 12.87 -12.09 6.30
CA ILE A 69 13.87 -11.31 5.57
C ILE A 69 15.24 -11.42 6.26
N ASP A 70 15.28 -11.34 7.59
CA ASP A 70 16.50 -11.51 8.38
C ASP A 70 17.12 -12.89 8.14
N GLN A 71 16.32 -13.97 8.18
CA GLN A 71 16.77 -15.33 7.85
C GLN A 71 17.34 -15.43 6.43
N ARG A 72 16.70 -14.77 5.45
CA ARG A 72 17.18 -14.75 4.07
C ARG A 72 18.52 -14.02 3.95
N LEU A 73 18.70 -12.90 4.67
CA LEU A 73 19.96 -12.16 4.71
C LEU A 73 21.09 -13.01 5.29
N ASP A 74 20.83 -13.74 6.37
CA ASP A 74 21.81 -14.67 6.94
C ASP A 74 22.18 -15.80 5.97
N GLY A 75 21.18 -16.33 5.26
CA GLY A 75 21.41 -17.30 4.18
C GLY A 75 22.28 -16.74 3.05
N TYR A 76 22.09 -15.48 2.64
CA TYR A 76 22.95 -14.84 1.64
C TYR A 76 24.36 -14.61 2.15
N ARG A 77 24.55 -14.17 3.39
CA ARG A 77 25.87 -14.02 4.02
C ARG A 77 26.66 -15.33 3.99
N GLN A 78 26.02 -16.44 4.37
CA GLN A 78 26.66 -17.76 4.30
C GLN A 78 27.02 -18.18 2.87
N LYS A 79 26.15 -17.90 1.90
CA LYS A 79 26.41 -18.21 0.48
C LYS A 79 27.55 -17.37 -0.08
N ILE A 80 27.63 -16.08 0.29
CA ILE A 80 28.72 -15.19 -0.10
C ILE A 80 30.05 -15.75 0.41
N ALA A 81 30.14 -16.08 1.71
CA ALA A 81 31.36 -16.67 2.28
C ALA A 81 31.79 -17.96 1.56
N LYS A 82 30.83 -18.82 1.19
CA LYS A 82 31.10 -20.04 0.42
C LYS A 82 31.57 -19.76 -1.02
N ALA A 83 31.02 -18.74 -1.69
CA ALA A 83 31.42 -18.35 -3.04
C ALA A 83 32.80 -17.67 -3.02
N GLU A 84 33.07 -16.82 -2.04
CA GLU A 84 34.38 -16.18 -1.81
C GLU A 84 35.48 -17.23 -1.58
N ALA A 85 35.22 -18.24 -0.74
CA ALA A 85 36.15 -19.34 -0.51
C ALA A 85 36.45 -20.18 -1.77
N LYS A 86 35.54 -20.18 -2.76
CA LYS A 86 35.71 -20.85 -4.05
C LYS A 86 36.34 -19.95 -5.12
N GLY A 87 36.50 -18.66 -4.86
CA GLY A 87 36.93 -17.68 -5.86
C GLY A 87 35.87 -17.37 -6.93
N ASP A 88 34.59 -17.68 -6.68
CA ASP A 88 33.50 -17.45 -7.63
C ASP A 88 32.99 -16.01 -7.55
N ALA A 89 33.68 -15.11 -8.27
CA ALA A 89 33.40 -13.68 -8.24
C ALA A 89 31.99 -13.31 -8.77
N ASP A 90 31.49 -14.03 -9.77
CA ASP A 90 30.19 -13.79 -10.37
C ASP A 90 29.05 -14.16 -9.40
N ALA A 91 29.18 -15.30 -8.71
CA ALA A 91 28.23 -15.68 -7.67
C ALA A 91 28.23 -14.67 -6.52
N VAL A 92 29.40 -14.16 -6.11
CA VAL A 92 29.52 -13.12 -5.07
C VAL A 92 28.80 -11.84 -5.50
N ALA A 93 29.02 -11.37 -6.74
CA ALA A 93 28.37 -10.17 -7.26
C ALA A 93 26.83 -10.31 -7.29
N GLY A 94 26.33 -11.46 -7.77
CA GLY A 94 24.90 -11.76 -7.77
C GLY A 94 24.29 -11.81 -6.37
N LEU A 95 24.96 -12.45 -5.41
CA LEU A 95 24.49 -12.54 -4.03
C LEU A 95 24.50 -11.20 -3.30
N ARG A 96 25.49 -10.33 -3.56
CA ARG A 96 25.51 -8.96 -3.02
C ARG A 96 24.33 -8.13 -3.53
N ARG A 97 23.96 -8.29 -4.81
CA ARG A 97 22.76 -7.65 -5.36
C ARG A 97 21.48 -8.12 -4.65
N LEU A 98 21.33 -9.43 -4.43
CA LEU A 98 20.18 -9.99 -3.71
C LEU A 98 20.13 -9.54 -2.25
N THR A 99 21.29 -9.42 -1.60
CA THR A 99 21.41 -8.91 -0.23
C THR A 99 20.88 -7.48 -0.15
N ARG A 100 21.28 -6.60 -1.06
CA ARG A 100 20.79 -5.21 -1.12
C ARG A 100 19.28 -5.11 -1.30
N ILE A 101 18.70 -5.95 -2.17
CA ILE A 101 17.23 -6.00 -2.35
C ILE A 101 16.54 -6.42 -1.06
N ALA A 102 17.07 -7.45 -0.39
CA ALA A 102 16.50 -7.91 0.88
C ALA A 102 16.64 -6.86 2.00
N GLU A 103 17.73 -6.08 2.02
CA GLU A 103 17.90 -4.96 2.96
C GLU A 103 16.88 -3.84 2.69
N GLN A 104 16.59 -3.53 1.42
CA GLN A 104 15.54 -2.58 1.05
C GLN A 104 14.15 -3.07 1.50
N ASP A 105 13.84 -4.36 1.29
CA ASP A 105 12.60 -4.97 1.79
C ASP A 105 12.48 -4.83 3.31
N ARG A 106 13.57 -5.10 4.04
CA ARG A 106 13.63 -4.99 5.50
C ARG A 106 13.34 -3.57 5.95
N GLN A 107 14.01 -2.58 5.35
CA GLN A 107 13.80 -1.16 5.65
C GLN A 107 12.35 -0.72 5.37
N ALA A 108 11.75 -1.21 4.28
CA ALA A 108 10.35 -0.92 3.97
C ALA A 108 9.41 -1.49 5.06
N VAL A 109 9.62 -2.73 5.48
CA VAL A 109 8.85 -3.38 6.55
C VAL A 109 9.04 -2.66 7.89
N ASP A 110 10.27 -2.30 8.26
CA ASP A 110 10.57 -1.53 9.47
C ASP A 110 9.82 -0.19 9.47
N GLY A 111 9.82 0.52 8.33
CA GLY A 111 9.09 1.77 8.17
C GLY A 111 7.57 1.62 8.34
N LEU A 112 6.98 0.49 7.90
CA LEU A 112 5.56 0.21 8.09
C LEU A 112 5.23 -0.12 9.56
N ILE A 113 6.06 -0.93 10.21
CA ILE A 113 5.95 -1.26 11.64
C ILE A 113 5.96 0.02 12.47
N ASP A 114 6.92 0.92 12.22
CA ASP A 114 7.05 2.16 12.95
C ASP A 114 5.86 3.11 12.75
N LYS A 115 5.31 3.16 11.53
CA LYS A 115 4.10 3.96 11.25
C LYS A 115 2.89 3.43 12.02
N LEU A 116 2.69 2.11 12.05
CA LEU A 116 1.61 1.50 12.81
C LEU A 116 1.78 1.78 14.30
N ARG A 117 2.96 1.51 14.86
CA ARG A 117 3.27 1.83 16.27
C ARG A 117 2.96 3.28 16.62
N ARG A 118 3.47 4.23 15.83
CA ARG A 118 3.22 5.67 16.08
C ARG A 118 1.75 6.07 15.97
N ARG A 119 0.97 5.49 15.07
CA ARG A 119 -0.45 5.86 14.91
C ARG A 119 -1.28 5.39 16.09
N PHE A 120 -1.07 4.16 16.54
CA PHE A 120 -1.90 3.54 17.57
C PHE A 120 -1.39 3.83 18.99
N ALA A 121 -0.09 4.07 19.19
CA ALA A 121 0.42 4.61 20.46
C ALA A 121 -0.03 6.05 20.75
N ARG A 122 -0.46 6.80 19.73
CA ARG A 122 -1.07 8.14 19.89
C ARG A 122 -2.57 8.10 20.20
N ARG A 123 -3.21 6.93 20.07
CA ARG A 123 -4.64 6.72 20.31
C ARG A 123 -4.95 5.98 21.62
N ALA A 124 -3.96 5.31 22.22
CA ALA A 124 -4.02 4.71 23.55
C ALA A 124 -3.79 5.77 24.64
#